data_AF-A0A3U7C429-F1
#
_entry.id   AF-A0A3U7C429-F1
#
_cell.length_a   1.000
_cell.length_b   1.000
_cell.length_c   1.000
_cell.angle_alpha   90.00
_cell.angle_beta   90.00
_cell.angle_gamma   90.00
#
_symmetry.space_group_name_H-M   'P 1'
#
loop_
_entity.id
_entity.type
_entity.pdbx_description
1 polymer ?
#
loop_
_entity_poly.entity_id
_entity_poly.type
_entity_poly.pdbx_seq_one_letter_code
_entity_poly.pdbx_strand_id
1 'polypeptide(L)'
;MSAALQYFEENLPHRPYHTDDLAFGLRISGKGRALLARYIQQNQPHAQFWLVFDVDREGAAIDWSDRNAPAPNITVKNPVNGHAHLLYALNIAVRTAPDASVKALKYAAAVERSLCEKLCADVNYSGLICKNPFHLEWQVMEWREDAYTLDELADYLDLSASERRSIDKHYGMGRNCHLFEMTRKWAYRAIRQGWPAFSQWLEAVIQRVEMYNASLPVPLSLAECRAIGKSIAKYTHRNFTPETFAQYVADTHTPEIQAARGRKGGKANSSENQSDKGKKSAAVRWTANDDKRRRALDMYILGASTEDIAVAVGVSSRTIRRWMDNSGEWLTKKQIIKC
;
A
#
# COMPACT_ATOMS: atom_id res chain seq x y z
N MET A 1 -4.66 -36.42 2.99
CA MET A 1 -4.29 -35.01 2.89
C MET A 1 -5.22 -34.41 1.85
N SER A 2 -5.90 -33.32 2.20
CA SER A 2 -6.84 -32.61 1.34
C SER A 2 -6.14 -31.83 0.23
N ALA A 3 -6.92 -31.40 -0.78
CA ALA A 3 -6.39 -30.70 -1.94
C ALA A 3 -5.68 -29.37 -1.59
N ALA A 4 -6.25 -28.55 -0.71
CA ALA A 4 -5.66 -27.26 -0.35
C ALA A 4 -4.39 -27.42 0.51
N LEU A 5 -4.36 -28.37 1.45
CA LEU A 5 -3.15 -28.67 2.22
C LEU A 5 -2.06 -29.28 1.34
N GLN A 6 -2.41 -30.16 0.41
CA GLN A 6 -1.45 -30.68 -0.57
C GLN A 6 -0.86 -29.55 -1.43
N TYR A 7 -1.71 -28.65 -1.93
CA TYR A 7 -1.27 -27.46 -2.66
C TYR A 7 -0.35 -26.56 -1.82
N PHE A 8 -0.63 -26.43 -0.52
CA PHE A 8 0.22 -25.65 0.39
C PHE A 8 1.61 -26.29 0.49
N GLU A 9 1.65 -27.59 0.76
CA GLU A 9 2.90 -28.32 0.91
C GLU A 9 3.74 -28.30 -0.38
N GLU A 10 3.13 -28.56 -1.53
CA GLU A 10 3.81 -28.62 -2.84
C GLU A 10 4.49 -27.29 -3.21
N ASN A 11 3.88 -26.16 -2.83
CA ASN A 11 4.38 -24.82 -3.19
C ASN A 11 5.31 -24.19 -2.14
N LEU A 12 5.61 -24.90 -1.04
CA LEU A 12 6.57 -24.44 -0.03
C LEU A 12 7.98 -24.21 -0.61
N PRO A 13 8.72 -23.20 -0.11
CA PRO A 13 10.14 -23.05 -0.41
C PRO A 13 10.93 -24.33 -0.18
N HIS A 14 11.97 -24.57 -0.99
CA HIS A 14 12.89 -25.68 -0.76
C HIS A 14 13.58 -25.58 0.62
N ARG A 15 13.88 -24.34 1.03
CA ARG A 15 14.40 -24.02 2.37
C ARG A 15 13.60 -22.89 3.02
N PRO A 16 12.44 -23.17 3.60
CA PRO A 16 11.57 -22.12 4.13
C PRO A 16 12.13 -21.53 5.42
N TYR A 17 11.81 -20.28 5.69
CA TYR A 17 11.89 -19.75 7.05
C TYR A 17 10.91 -20.50 7.96
N HIS A 18 11.31 -20.75 9.20
CA HIS A 18 10.44 -21.37 10.19
C HIS A 18 10.86 -20.99 11.61
N THR A 19 9.93 -21.10 12.56
CA THR A 19 10.20 -20.98 14.00
C THR A 19 9.09 -21.59 14.84
N ASP A 20 9.41 -21.99 16.07
CA ASP A 20 8.43 -22.34 17.09
C ASP A 20 8.08 -21.16 18.00
N ASP A 21 8.89 -20.10 17.97
CA ASP A 21 8.67 -18.92 18.79
C ASP A 21 9.27 -17.69 18.09
N LEU A 22 8.41 -16.72 17.83
CA LEU A 22 8.74 -15.49 17.13
C LEU A 22 9.76 -14.64 17.90
N ALA A 23 9.86 -14.79 19.22
CA ALA A 23 10.80 -14.06 20.07
C ALA A 23 12.28 -14.45 19.81
N PHE A 24 12.54 -15.68 19.36
CA PHE A 24 13.90 -16.16 19.06
C PHE A 24 14.33 -15.98 17.60
N GLY A 25 13.49 -15.31 16.79
CA GLY A 25 13.75 -15.07 15.38
C GLY A 25 13.52 -16.30 14.48
N LEU A 26 13.88 -16.16 13.20
CA LEU A 26 13.58 -17.15 12.15
C LEU A 26 14.81 -18.00 11.81
N ARG A 27 14.59 -19.28 11.52
CA ARG A 27 15.61 -20.24 11.05
C ARG A 27 15.31 -20.68 9.62
N ILE A 28 16.33 -21.15 8.90
CA ILE A 28 16.20 -21.67 7.52
C ILE A 28 16.67 -23.12 7.47
N SER A 29 15.76 -24.07 7.24
CA SER A 29 16.06 -25.50 7.13
C SER A 29 15.47 -26.11 5.85
N GLY A 30 15.69 -27.40 5.59
CA GLY A 30 14.93 -28.10 4.55
C GLY A 30 13.45 -28.27 4.91
N LYS A 31 12.60 -28.42 3.89
CA LYS A 31 11.13 -28.52 3.99
C LYS A 31 10.65 -29.49 5.07
N GLY A 32 11.17 -30.72 5.11
CA GLY A 32 10.74 -31.74 6.08
C GLY A 32 10.92 -31.32 7.55
N ARG A 33 12.00 -30.61 7.89
CA ARG A 33 12.20 -30.08 9.26
C ARG A 33 11.31 -28.87 9.54
N ALA A 34 11.13 -28.00 8.55
CA ALA A 34 10.34 -26.79 8.73
C ALA A 34 8.85 -27.07 8.91
N LEU A 35 8.33 -28.14 8.27
CA LEU A 35 6.95 -28.62 8.44
C LEU A 35 6.61 -29.03 9.88
N LEU A 36 7.62 -29.29 10.72
CA LEU A 36 7.43 -29.62 12.14
C LEU A 36 7.36 -28.39 13.04
N ALA A 37 7.60 -27.19 12.52
CA ALA A 37 7.62 -25.97 13.32
C ALA A 37 6.23 -25.32 13.41
N ARG A 38 5.96 -24.55 14.46
CA ARG A 38 4.69 -23.83 14.62
C ARG A 38 4.40 -22.82 13.51
N TYR A 39 5.43 -22.10 13.06
CA TYR A 39 5.32 -21.10 12.01
C TYR A 39 6.24 -21.44 10.84
N ILE A 40 5.77 -21.19 9.62
CA ILE A 40 6.48 -21.55 8.39
C ILE A 40 6.26 -20.50 7.30
N GLN A 41 7.27 -20.31 6.44
CA GLN A 41 7.16 -19.52 5.23
C GLN A 41 6.34 -20.27 4.18
N GLN A 42 5.20 -19.69 3.82
CA GLN A 42 4.22 -20.27 2.90
C GLN A 42 4.57 -20.06 1.41
N ASN A 43 5.29 -18.99 1.06
CA ASN A 43 5.54 -18.59 -0.33
C ASN A 43 7.01 -18.68 -0.73
N GLN A 44 7.27 -19.04 -1.99
CA GLN A 44 8.59 -18.98 -2.59
C GLN A 44 9.14 -17.55 -2.57
N PRO A 45 10.48 -17.37 -2.51
CA PRO A 45 11.09 -16.03 -2.56
C PRO A 45 10.75 -15.22 -3.83
N HIS A 46 10.32 -15.88 -4.90
CA HIS A 46 10.09 -15.30 -6.23
C HIS A 46 8.68 -15.54 -6.78
N ALA A 47 7.80 -16.17 -6.00
CA ALA A 47 6.44 -16.48 -6.42
C ALA A 47 5.50 -16.55 -5.20
N GLN A 48 4.41 -15.77 -5.25
CA GLN A 48 3.37 -15.75 -4.23
C GLN A 48 2.20 -16.63 -4.70
N PHE A 49 2.06 -17.79 -4.08
CA PHE A 49 0.96 -18.73 -4.28
C PHE A 49 -0.18 -18.52 -3.27
N TRP A 50 0.14 -17.90 -2.13
CA TRP A 50 -0.79 -17.72 -1.03
C TRP A 50 -0.87 -16.25 -0.62
N LEU A 51 -2.08 -15.69 -0.60
CA LEU A 51 -2.39 -14.47 0.13
C LEU A 51 -2.80 -14.87 1.55
N VAL A 52 -2.10 -14.35 2.55
CA VAL A 52 -2.33 -14.70 3.96
C VAL A 52 -2.69 -13.46 4.74
N PHE A 53 -3.76 -13.57 5.51
CA PHE A 53 -4.28 -12.47 6.33
C PHE A 53 -4.32 -12.90 7.79
N ASP A 54 -3.62 -12.17 8.66
CA ASP A 54 -3.68 -12.38 10.10
C ASP A 54 -4.87 -11.62 10.67
N VAL A 55 -5.69 -12.31 11.45
CA VAL A 55 -6.95 -11.79 11.98
C VAL A 55 -6.94 -11.99 13.49
N ASP A 56 -6.71 -10.89 14.20
CA ASP A 56 -6.50 -10.85 15.65
C ASP A 56 -7.78 -10.53 16.42
N ARG A 57 -8.74 -11.46 16.39
CA ARG A 57 -9.97 -11.37 17.18
C ARG A 57 -10.59 -12.75 17.41
N GLU A 58 -11.46 -12.85 18.40
CA GLU A 58 -12.29 -14.05 18.58
C GLU A 58 -13.19 -14.28 17.36
N GLY A 59 -13.33 -15.54 16.94
CA GLY A 59 -14.13 -15.90 15.75
C GLY A 59 -13.42 -15.70 14.42
N ALA A 60 -12.15 -15.30 14.41
CA ALA A 60 -11.35 -15.01 13.20
C ALA A 60 -11.43 -16.10 12.11
N ALA A 61 -11.53 -17.37 12.49
CA ALA A 61 -11.58 -18.48 11.54
C ALA A 61 -12.87 -18.57 10.70
N ILE A 62 -13.96 -17.91 11.11
CA ILE A 62 -15.28 -18.02 10.45
C ILE A 62 -15.88 -16.67 10.06
N ASP A 63 -15.41 -15.57 10.65
CA ASP A 63 -16.03 -14.25 10.47
C ASP A 63 -15.90 -13.64 9.06
N TRP A 64 -15.09 -14.26 8.18
CA TRP A 64 -15.06 -13.93 6.76
C TRP A 64 -16.45 -14.06 6.14
N SER A 65 -17.27 -15.00 6.63
CA SER A 65 -18.63 -15.23 6.16
C SER A 65 -19.56 -14.06 6.48
N ASP A 66 -19.56 -13.59 7.74
CA ASP A 66 -20.34 -12.43 8.18
C ASP A 66 -19.93 -11.14 7.46
N ARG A 67 -18.67 -11.07 7.00
CA ARG A 67 -18.11 -9.95 6.23
C ARG A 67 -18.39 -10.05 4.73
N ASN A 68 -19.10 -11.09 4.30
CA ASN A 68 -19.35 -11.40 2.90
C ASN A 68 -18.04 -11.43 2.06
N ALA A 69 -16.94 -11.85 2.69
CA ALA A 69 -15.66 -12.07 2.04
C ALA A 69 -15.65 -13.46 1.38
N PRO A 70 -14.85 -13.67 0.32
CA PRO A 70 -14.70 -15.01 -0.24
C PRO A 70 -14.20 -15.98 0.82
N ALA A 71 -14.66 -17.24 0.75
CA ALA A 71 -14.19 -18.28 1.65
C ALA A 71 -12.68 -18.49 1.47
N PRO A 72 -11.86 -18.45 2.54
CA PRO A 72 -10.45 -18.80 2.44
C PRO A 72 -10.31 -20.27 2.05
N ASN A 73 -9.21 -20.68 1.42
CA ASN A 73 -8.97 -22.10 1.20
C ASN A 73 -8.76 -22.81 2.55
N ILE A 74 -7.97 -22.20 3.43
CA ILE A 74 -7.63 -22.74 4.74
C ILE A 74 -7.71 -21.63 5.80
N THR A 75 -8.25 -21.96 6.97
CA THR A 75 -8.05 -21.18 8.19
C THR A 75 -7.20 -21.93 9.19
N VAL A 76 -6.19 -21.27 9.74
CA VAL A 76 -5.30 -21.81 10.78
C VAL A 76 -5.48 -20.98 12.04
N LYS A 77 -6.24 -21.52 13.00
CA LYS A 77 -6.66 -20.83 14.22
C LYS A 77 -5.78 -21.22 15.39
N ASN A 78 -5.39 -20.23 16.20
CA ASN A 78 -4.87 -20.46 17.53
C ASN A 78 -6.04 -20.77 18.48
N PRO A 79 -6.11 -21.99 19.06
CA PRO A 79 -7.23 -22.37 19.92
C PRO A 79 -7.27 -21.60 21.25
N VAL A 80 -6.15 -20.99 21.67
CA VAL A 80 -6.03 -20.29 22.96
C VAL A 80 -6.66 -18.89 22.91
N ASN A 81 -6.35 -18.09 21.89
CA ASN A 81 -6.82 -16.71 21.78
C ASN A 81 -7.88 -16.50 20.67
N GLY A 82 -8.14 -17.53 19.86
CA GLY A 82 -9.13 -17.47 18.79
C GLY A 82 -8.66 -16.78 17.50
N HIS A 83 -7.47 -16.18 17.48
CA HIS A 83 -6.91 -15.50 16.32
C HIS A 83 -6.58 -16.51 15.21
N ALA A 84 -6.69 -16.11 13.95
CA ALA A 84 -6.48 -17.03 12.83
C ALA A 84 -5.72 -16.40 11.66
N HIS A 85 -4.99 -17.23 10.94
CA HIS A 85 -4.54 -16.88 9.59
C HIS A 85 -5.55 -17.43 8.59
N LEU A 86 -6.00 -16.57 7.67
CA LEU A 86 -6.84 -16.95 6.54
C LEU A 86 -5.96 -17.00 5.31
N LEU A 87 -5.90 -18.18 4.68
CA LEU A 87 -5.03 -18.47 3.56
C LEU A 87 -5.87 -18.63 2.29
N TYR A 88 -5.57 -17.81 1.28
CA TYR A 88 -6.19 -17.84 -0.04
C TYR A 88 -5.15 -18.30 -1.07
N ALA A 89 -5.39 -19.46 -1.68
CA ALA A 89 -4.53 -20.03 -2.72
C ALA A 89 -4.80 -19.36 -4.06
N LEU A 90 -3.75 -19.07 -4.82
CA LEU A 90 -3.80 -18.57 -6.18
C LEU A 90 -3.40 -19.66 -7.15
N ASN A 91 -4.25 -20.00 -8.12
CA ASN A 91 -3.96 -21.04 -9.11
C ASN A 91 -2.74 -20.70 -9.98
N ILE A 92 -2.51 -19.41 -10.23
CA ILE A 92 -1.33 -18.85 -10.89
C ILE A 92 -0.62 -17.94 -9.90
N ALA A 93 0.61 -18.29 -9.56
CA ALA A 93 1.42 -17.50 -8.64
C ALA A 93 1.70 -16.10 -9.18
N VAL A 94 1.66 -15.11 -8.29
CA VAL A 94 2.15 -13.77 -8.61
C VAL A 94 3.66 -13.80 -8.58
N ARG A 95 4.30 -13.59 -9.73
CA ARG A 95 5.76 -13.46 -9.84
C ARG A 95 6.23 -12.24 -9.04
N THR A 96 7.16 -12.44 -8.10
CA THR A 96 7.70 -11.37 -7.23
C THR A 96 9.19 -11.09 -7.45
N ALA A 97 9.84 -11.81 -8.37
CA ALA A 97 11.24 -11.56 -8.74
C ALA A 97 11.43 -10.25 -9.54
N PRO A 98 12.66 -9.76 -9.73
CA PRO A 98 12.94 -8.49 -10.41
C PRO A 98 12.45 -8.39 -11.86
N ASP A 99 12.16 -9.53 -12.49
CA ASP A 99 11.60 -9.64 -13.85
C ASP A 99 10.07 -9.62 -13.88
N ALA A 100 9.41 -9.46 -12.73
CA ALA A 100 7.96 -9.46 -12.62
C ALA A 100 7.29 -8.31 -13.39
N SER A 101 6.10 -8.59 -13.91
CA SER A 101 5.25 -7.57 -14.52
C SER A 101 4.78 -6.57 -13.46
N VAL A 102 5.19 -5.31 -13.61
CA VAL A 102 4.76 -4.21 -12.73
C VAL A 102 3.24 -4.06 -12.72
N LYS A 103 2.56 -4.32 -13.84
CA LYS A 103 1.09 -4.28 -13.91
C LYS A 103 0.46 -5.40 -13.07
N ALA A 104 0.99 -6.61 -13.17
CA ALA A 104 0.50 -7.76 -12.40
C ALA A 104 0.73 -7.57 -10.90
N LEU A 105 1.91 -7.08 -10.50
CA LEU A 105 2.22 -6.79 -9.09
C LEU A 105 1.28 -5.74 -8.49
N LYS A 106 0.99 -4.67 -9.23
CA LYS A 106 0.03 -3.63 -8.78
C LYS A 106 -1.38 -4.16 -8.65
N TYR A 107 -1.81 -5.01 -9.58
CA TYR A 107 -3.13 -5.62 -9.52
C TYR A 107 -3.27 -6.57 -8.33
N ALA A 108 -2.27 -7.44 -8.14
CA ALA A 108 -2.20 -8.32 -6.97
C ALA A 108 -2.21 -7.53 -5.65
N ALA A 109 -1.43 -6.44 -5.56
CA ALA A 109 -1.41 -5.57 -4.39
C ALA A 109 -2.77 -4.92 -4.11
N ALA A 110 -3.49 -4.50 -5.16
CA ALA A 110 -4.83 -3.92 -5.03
C ALA A 110 -5.86 -4.94 -4.52
N VAL A 111 -5.81 -6.18 -5.02
CA VAL A 111 -6.65 -7.30 -4.56
C VAL A 111 -6.31 -7.65 -3.11
N GLU A 112 -5.03 -7.87 -2.80
CA GLU A 112 -4.54 -8.19 -1.45
C GLU A 112 -4.98 -7.13 -0.43
N ARG A 113 -4.83 -5.85 -0.78
CA ARG A 113 -5.25 -4.75 0.09
C ARG A 113 -6.75 -4.70 0.29
N SER A 114 -7.53 -4.80 -0.78
CA SER A 114 -9.00 -4.70 -0.70
C SER A 114 -9.57 -5.87 0.10
N LEU A 115 -8.97 -7.07 -0.03
CA LEU A 115 -9.34 -8.23 0.76
C LEU A 115 -8.92 -8.07 2.24
N CYS A 116 -7.72 -7.53 2.52
CA CYS A 116 -7.31 -7.16 3.88
C CYS A 116 -8.29 -6.17 4.53
N GLU A 117 -8.71 -5.12 3.82
CA GLU A 117 -9.71 -4.16 4.32
C GLU A 117 -11.05 -4.83 4.60
N LYS A 118 -11.53 -5.66 3.66
CA LYS A 118 -12.80 -6.39 3.80
C LYS A 118 -12.80 -7.34 4.99
N LEU A 119 -11.70 -8.06 5.21
CA LEU A 119 -11.49 -8.95 6.35
C LEU A 119 -11.18 -8.19 7.65
N CYS A 120 -10.91 -6.89 7.59
CA CYS A 120 -10.33 -6.11 8.69
C CYS A 120 -9.14 -6.86 9.32
N ALA A 121 -8.27 -7.39 8.47
CA ALA A 121 -7.07 -8.10 8.88
C ALA A 121 -5.99 -7.12 9.36
N ASP A 122 -5.00 -7.62 10.11
CA ASP A 122 -3.88 -6.80 10.56
C ASP A 122 -3.10 -6.25 9.36
N VAL A 123 -3.05 -4.93 9.26
CA VAL A 123 -2.32 -4.21 8.22
C VAL A 123 -0.80 -4.23 8.45
N ASN A 124 -0.36 -4.58 9.65
CA ASN A 124 1.06 -4.62 10.00
C ASN A 124 1.69 -5.98 9.69
N TYR A 125 0.86 -7.02 9.51
CA TYR A 125 1.32 -8.34 9.15
C TYR A 125 2.25 -8.30 7.93
N SER A 126 3.44 -8.89 8.09
CA SER A 126 4.50 -8.84 7.08
C SER A 126 4.25 -9.81 5.93
N GLY A 127 3.45 -10.85 6.14
CA GLY A 127 3.22 -11.91 5.16
C GLY A 127 4.41 -12.86 4.95
N LEU A 128 5.49 -12.77 5.75
CA LEU A 128 6.70 -13.60 5.54
C LEU A 128 6.52 -15.05 6.00
N ILE A 129 5.83 -15.25 7.13
CA ILE A 129 5.55 -16.57 7.70
C ILE A 129 4.12 -16.63 8.21
N CYS A 130 3.48 -17.78 8.11
CA CYS A 130 2.15 -18.02 8.66
C CYS A 130 2.17 -19.07 9.78
N LYS A 131 1.07 -19.17 10.53
CA LYS A 131 0.78 -20.36 11.36
C LYS A 131 0.81 -21.59 10.43
N ASN A 132 1.59 -22.61 10.77
CA ASN A 132 1.82 -23.77 9.91
C ASN A 132 0.62 -24.73 9.92
N PRO A 133 -0.12 -24.93 8.81
CA PRO A 133 -1.29 -25.82 8.79
C PRO A 133 -1.02 -27.29 9.18
N PHE A 134 0.25 -27.72 9.24
CA PHE A 134 0.61 -29.09 9.63
C PHE A 134 0.98 -29.24 11.11
N HIS A 135 1.04 -28.14 11.86
CA HIS A 135 1.42 -28.19 13.26
C HIS A 135 0.22 -28.46 14.17
N LEU A 136 0.36 -29.41 15.10
CA LEU A 136 -0.73 -29.89 15.97
C LEU A 136 -1.29 -28.83 16.95
N GLU A 137 -0.55 -27.75 17.19
CA GLU A 137 -0.99 -26.64 18.05
C GLU A 137 -2.14 -25.83 17.45
N TRP A 138 -2.31 -25.88 16.13
CA TRP A 138 -3.31 -25.08 15.45
C TRP A 138 -4.55 -25.89 15.10
N GLN A 139 -5.70 -25.24 15.24
CA GLN A 139 -6.96 -25.76 14.72
C GLN A 139 -7.09 -25.36 13.26
N VAL A 140 -7.05 -26.34 12.37
CA VAL A 140 -7.10 -26.12 10.91
C VAL A 140 -8.46 -26.52 10.38
N MET A 141 -9.01 -25.68 9.50
CA MET A 141 -10.24 -25.95 8.78
C MET A 141 -10.10 -25.52 7.33
N GLU A 142 -10.66 -26.32 6.44
CA GLU A 142 -10.66 -26.07 5.01
C GLU A 142 -12.06 -25.71 4.55
N TRP A 143 -12.17 -24.67 3.73
CA TRP A 143 -13.46 -24.17 3.26
C TRP A 143 -13.60 -24.25 1.75
N ARG A 144 -12.48 -24.34 1.03
CA ARG A 144 -12.45 -24.40 -0.43
C ARG A 144 -11.27 -25.21 -0.94
N GLU A 145 -11.58 -26.17 -1.80
CA GLU A 145 -10.58 -27.03 -2.46
C GLU A 145 -9.84 -26.28 -3.59
N ASP A 146 -10.58 -25.57 -4.45
CA ASP A 146 -10.02 -24.92 -5.63
C ASP A 146 -9.27 -23.62 -5.30
N ALA A 147 -8.10 -23.45 -5.89
CA ALA A 147 -7.35 -22.19 -5.83
C ALA A 147 -8.03 -21.10 -6.69
N TYR A 148 -7.98 -19.87 -6.21
CA TYR A 148 -8.58 -18.70 -6.87
C TYR A 148 -7.74 -18.22 -8.05
N THR A 149 -8.39 -17.58 -9.02
CA THR A 149 -7.71 -16.57 -9.85
C THR A 149 -7.71 -15.22 -9.13
N LEU A 150 -6.77 -14.33 -9.46
CA LEU A 150 -6.82 -12.95 -8.94
C LEU A 150 -8.10 -12.22 -9.37
N ASP A 151 -8.61 -12.51 -10.57
CA ASP A 151 -9.84 -11.90 -11.09
C ASP A 151 -11.06 -12.39 -10.32
N GLU A 152 -11.12 -13.67 -9.99
CA GLU A 152 -12.20 -14.19 -9.13
C GLU A 152 -12.19 -13.52 -7.76
N LEU A 153 -11.02 -13.34 -7.13
CA LEU A 153 -10.95 -12.61 -5.87
C LEU A 153 -11.38 -11.15 -6.04
N ALA A 154 -11.05 -10.52 -7.17
CA ALA A 154 -11.43 -9.15 -7.47
C ALA A 154 -12.95 -8.98 -7.60
N ASP A 155 -13.68 -9.97 -8.07
CA ASP A 155 -15.16 -9.92 -8.19
C ASP A 155 -15.86 -9.73 -6.83
N TYR A 156 -15.20 -10.11 -5.72
CA TYR A 156 -15.71 -9.90 -4.36
C TYR A 156 -15.37 -8.52 -3.77
N LEU A 157 -14.63 -7.66 -4.49
CA LEU A 157 -13.95 -6.49 -3.94
C LEU A 157 -14.28 -5.21 -4.74
N ASP A 158 -14.45 -4.09 -4.03
CA ASP A 158 -14.52 -2.78 -4.68
C ASP A 158 -13.11 -2.21 -4.89
N LEU A 159 -12.51 -2.52 -6.05
CA LEU A 159 -11.19 -2.00 -6.41
C LEU A 159 -11.20 -0.50 -6.77
N SER A 160 -12.38 0.11 -7.00
CA SER A 160 -12.51 1.55 -7.35
C SER A 160 -12.18 2.48 -6.16
N ALA A 161 -12.29 1.96 -4.93
CA ALA A 161 -11.87 2.67 -3.72
C ALA A 161 -10.34 2.75 -3.61
N SER A 162 -9.61 1.79 -4.18
CA SER A 162 -8.14 1.76 -4.19
C SER A 162 -7.54 2.86 -5.07
N GLU A 163 -8.23 3.27 -6.14
CA GLU A 163 -7.81 4.37 -7.00
C GLU A 163 -7.96 5.75 -6.31
N ARG A 164 -8.89 5.87 -5.36
CA ARG A 164 -9.26 7.15 -4.72
C ARG A 164 -8.40 7.53 -3.52
N ARG A 165 -7.74 6.58 -2.85
CA ARG A 165 -6.76 6.90 -1.80
C ARG A 165 -5.39 7.00 -2.44
N SER A 166 -4.68 8.09 -2.15
CA SER A 166 -3.32 8.28 -2.66
C SER A 166 -2.42 7.17 -2.11
N ILE A 167 -2.24 6.15 -2.93
CA ILE A 167 -1.14 5.19 -2.95
C ILE A 167 -1.29 4.09 -1.90
N ASP A 168 -1.44 2.85 -2.38
CA ASP A 168 -0.57 1.66 -2.24
C ASP A 168 0.57 1.64 -1.17
N LYS A 169 0.73 2.61 -0.25
CA LYS A 169 1.97 2.81 0.53
C LYS A 169 2.06 1.99 1.81
N HIS A 170 0.97 1.41 2.27
CA HIS A 170 0.83 1.08 3.69
C HIS A 170 0.60 -0.40 3.98
N TYR A 171 0.50 -1.26 2.96
CA TYR A 171 0.21 -2.68 3.16
C TYR A 171 0.88 -3.59 2.13
N GLY A 172 1.27 -4.80 2.56
CA GLY A 172 1.69 -5.90 1.68
C GLY A 172 2.68 -5.52 0.57
N MET A 173 2.41 -6.00 -0.65
CA MET A 173 3.18 -5.71 -1.88
C MET A 173 3.27 -4.21 -2.21
N GLY A 174 2.26 -3.44 -1.79
CA GLY A 174 2.19 -2.02 -2.08
C GLY A 174 3.35 -1.22 -1.47
N ARG A 175 3.77 -1.57 -0.24
CA ARG A 175 4.92 -0.93 0.43
C ARG A 175 6.20 -1.05 -0.41
N ASN A 176 6.47 -2.25 -0.91
CA ASN A 176 7.63 -2.52 -1.74
C ASN A 176 7.55 -1.74 -3.07
N CYS A 177 6.40 -1.82 -3.75
CA CYS A 177 6.15 -1.09 -4.99
C CYS A 177 6.31 0.44 -4.81
N HIS A 178 5.81 0.98 -3.70
CA HIS A 178 5.90 2.39 -3.38
C HIS A 178 7.35 2.86 -3.19
N LEU A 179 8.11 2.17 -2.32
CA LEU A 179 9.51 2.51 -2.07
C LEU A 179 10.36 2.36 -3.34
N PHE A 180 10.10 1.33 -4.15
CA PHE A 180 10.77 1.14 -5.43
C PHE A 180 10.48 2.30 -6.39
N GLU A 181 9.20 2.68 -6.56
CA GLU A 181 8.77 3.77 -7.44
C GLU A 181 9.34 5.14 -7.04
N MET A 182 9.33 5.45 -5.74
CA MET A 182 9.90 6.69 -5.21
C MET A 182 11.41 6.74 -5.42
N THR A 183 12.09 5.66 -5.05
CA THR A 183 13.55 5.59 -5.08
C THR A 183 14.08 5.57 -6.51
N ARG A 184 13.48 4.81 -7.44
CA ARG A 184 13.99 4.71 -8.82
C ARG A 184 13.94 6.06 -9.54
N LYS A 185 12.87 6.85 -9.33
CA LYS A 185 12.71 8.18 -9.95
C LYS A 185 13.76 9.17 -9.46
N TRP A 186 14.08 9.11 -8.16
CA TRP A 186 15.19 9.85 -7.61
C TRP A 186 16.53 9.37 -8.20
N ALA A 187 16.77 8.06 -8.22
CA ALA A 187 18.02 7.45 -8.64
C ALA A 187 18.39 7.78 -10.10
N TYR A 188 17.41 7.78 -11.02
CA TYR A 188 17.63 8.16 -12.44
C TYR A 188 18.21 9.57 -12.59
N ARG A 189 17.91 10.48 -11.66
CA ARG A 189 18.44 11.84 -11.67
C ARG A 189 19.74 11.93 -10.89
N ALA A 190 19.79 11.30 -9.72
CA ALA A 190 20.88 11.43 -8.76
C ALA A 190 22.18 10.75 -9.21
N ILE A 191 22.13 9.68 -10.01
CA ILE A 191 23.36 9.00 -10.49
C ILE A 191 24.29 9.94 -11.27
N ARG A 192 23.72 10.98 -11.89
CA ARG A 192 24.46 12.00 -12.65
C ARG A 192 25.23 12.98 -11.76
N GLN A 193 25.06 12.92 -10.43
CA GLN A 193 25.81 13.74 -9.48
C GLN A 193 27.17 13.09 -9.20
N GLY A 194 28.05 13.12 -10.20
CA GLY A 194 29.43 12.65 -10.08
C GLY A 194 29.67 11.20 -10.48
N TRP A 195 28.67 10.49 -11.03
CA TRP A 195 28.81 9.12 -11.57
C TRP A 195 29.62 8.18 -10.63
N PRO A 196 29.15 8.00 -9.39
CA PRO A 196 29.93 7.31 -8.36
C PRO A 196 30.18 5.85 -8.71
N ALA A 197 31.28 5.30 -8.18
CA ALA A 197 31.59 3.88 -8.27
C ALA A 197 30.46 3.04 -7.65
N PHE A 198 30.25 1.82 -8.16
CA PHE A 198 29.11 0.98 -7.80
C PHE A 198 28.93 0.75 -6.29
N SER A 199 30.00 0.57 -5.53
CA SER A 199 29.93 0.37 -4.07
C SER A 199 29.31 1.58 -3.37
N GLN A 200 29.81 2.78 -3.66
CA GLN A 200 29.30 4.04 -3.12
C GLN A 200 27.86 4.30 -3.60
N TRP A 201 27.57 3.99 -4.87
CA TRP A 201 26.23 4.13 -5.41
C TRP A 201 25.22 3.19 -4.74
N LEU A 202 25.61 1.94 -4.51
CA LEU A 202 24.78 0.95 -3.83
C LEU A 202 24.40 1.42 -2.43
N GLU A 203 25.37 1.91 -1.65
CA GLU A 203 25.13 2.44 -0.31
C GLU A 203 24.20 3.66 -0.35
N ALA A 204 24.46 4.62 -1.23
CA ALA A 204 23.63 5.83 -1.36
C ALA A 204 22.17 5.49 -1.72
N VAL A 205 21.95 4.51 -2.61
CA VAL A 205 20.61 4.08 -2.98
C VAL A 205 19.92 3.34 -1.82
N ILE A 206 20.61 2.44 -1.11
CA ILE A 206 20.05 1.74 0.06
C ILE A 206 19.66 2.76 1.13
N GLN A 207 20.55 3.70 1.46
CA GLN A 207 20.27 4.74 2.45
C GLN A 207 19.06 5.60 2.04
N ARG A 208 18.89 5.87 0.73
CA ARG A 208 17.70 6.58 0.24
C ARG A 208 16.43 5.76 0.42
N VAL A 209 16.47 4.45 0.17
CA VAL A 209 15.32 3.56 0.45
C VAL A 209 14.98 3.58 1.93
N GLU A 210 15.98 3.41 2.81
CA GLU A 210 15.80 3.43 4.26
C GLU A 210 15.20 4.76 4.75
N MET A 211 15.64 5.89 4.18
CA MET A 211 15.09 7.21 4.48
C MET A 211 13.60 7.33 4.11
N TYR A 212 13.19 6.83 2.94
CA TYR A 212 11.77 6.80 2.58
C TYR A 212 10.97 5.80 3.42
N ASN A 213 11.58 4.66 3.76
CA ASN A 213 10.98 3.63 4.60
C ASN A 213 10.67 4.15 6.01
N ALA A 214 11.55 4.98 6.58
CA ALA A 214 11.35 5.62 7.88
C ALA A 214 10.16 6.59 7.91
N SER A 215 9.67 7.03 6.75
CA SER A 215 8.47 7.88 6.64
C SER A 215 7.17 7.08 6.50
N LEU A 216 7.25 5.75 6.41
CA LEU A 216 6.06 4.90 6.37
C LEU A 216 5.48 4.72 7.79
N PRO A 217 4.15 4.70 7.96
CA PRO A 217 3.51 4.34 9.22
C PRO A 217 3.95 2.96 9.73
N VAL A 218 4.25 2.04 8.80
CA VAL A 218 4.72 0.69 9.07
C VAL A 218 5.92 0.41 8.18
N PRO A 219 7.16 0.56 8.69
CA PRO A 219 8.37 0.37 7.89
C PRO A 219 8.55 -1.11 7.46
N LEU A 220 9.09 -1.32 6.26
CA LEU A 220 9.64 -2.61 5.84
C LEU A 220 10.90 -2.95 6.64
N SER A 221 11.27 -4.22 6.63
CA SER A 221 12.53 -4.66 7.23
C SER A 221 13.75 -4.07 6.50
N LEU A 222 14.89 -3.99 7.21
CA LEU A 222 16.15 -3.55 6.61
C LEU A 222 16.60 -4.47 5.46
N ALA A 223 16.29 -5.77 5.55
CA ALA A 223 16.60 -6.73 4.49
C ALA A 223 15.83 -6.43 3.20
N GLU A 224 14.54 -6.11 3.30
CA GLU A 224 13.72 -5.68 2.16
C GLU A 224 14.20 -4.36 1.57
N CYS A 225 14.56 -3.38 2.42
CA CYS A 225 15.12 -2.11 1.98
C CYS A 225 16.41 -2.31 1.17
N ARG A 226 17.31 -3.18 1.65
CA ARG A 226 18.54 -3.54 0.93
C ARG A 226 18.26 -4.23 -0.39
N ALA A 227 17.25 -5.10 -0.47
CA ALA A 227 16.87 -5.76 -1.71
C ALA A 227 16.36 -4.76 -2.76
N ILE A 228 15.48 -3.83 -2.37
CA ILE A 228 14.99 -2.75 -3.24
C ILE A 228 16.16 -1.89 -3.71
N GLY A 229 17.01 -1.44 -2.78
CA GLY A 229 18.14 -0.57 -3.09
C GLY A 229 19.14 -1.23 -4.05
N LYS A 230 19.46 -2.51 -3.82
CA LYS A 230 20.34 -3.30 -4.68
C LYS A 230 19.79 -3.46 -6.10
N SER A 231 18.48 -3.68 -6.24
CA SER A 231 17.82 -3.78 -7.55
C SER A 231 17.96 -2.48 -8.35
N ILE A 232 17.62 -1.35 -7.71
CA ILE A 232 17.70 -0.02 -8.34
C ILE A 232 19.15 0.36 -8.67
N ALA A 233 20.08 0.15 -7.73
CA ALA A 233 21.48 0.49 -7.92
C ALA A 233 22.10 -0.29 -9.10
N LYS A 234 21.85 -1.61 -9.17
CA LYS A 234 22.33 -2.44 -10.29
C LYS A 234 21.77 -1.96 -11.63
N TYR A 235 20.46 -1.71 -11.71
CA TYR A 235 19.84 -1.27 -12.95
C TYR A 235 20.38 0.10 -13.39
N THR A 236 20.44 1.07 -12.48
CA THR A 236 20.88 2.42 -12.81
C THR A 236 22.36 2.46 -13.20
N HIS A 237 23.24 1.81 -12.44
CA HIS A 237 24.67 1.78 -12.75
C HIS A 237 24.99 1.03 -14.06
N ARG A 238 24.17 0.05 -14.45
CA ARG A 238 24.36 -0.66 -15.72
C ARG A 238 23.90 0.13 -16.94
N ASN A 239 22.81 0.90 -16.83
CA ASN A 239 22.13 1.48 -17.99
C ASN A 239 22.32 3.01 -18.12
N PHE A 240 22.68 3.69 -17.04
CA PHE A 240 22.84 5.15 -17.02
C PHE A 240 24.33 5.45 -16.97
N THR A 241 24.87 5.92 -18.08
CA THR A 241 26.26 6.36 -18.23
C THR A 241 26.29 7.76 -18.82
N PRO A 242 27.43 8.47 -18.78
CA PRO A 242 27.58 9.76 -19.46
C PRO A 242 27.17 9.68 -20.94
N GLU A 243 27.54 8.59 -21.62
CA GLU A 243 27.27 8.36 -23.04
C GLU A 243 25.78 8.12 -23.29
N THR A 244 25.13 7.23 -22.52
CA THR A 244 23.70 6.97 -22.69
C THR A 244 22.86 8.19 -22.34
N PHE A 245 23.32 9.02 -21.39
CA PHE A 245 22.68 10.29 -21.10
C PHE A 245 22.89 11.33 -22.21
N ALA A 246 24.09 11.45 -22.76
CA ALA A 246 24.37 12.34 -23.88
C ALA A 246 23.50 11.98 -25.10
N GLN A 247 23.38 10.68 -25.41
CA GLN A 247 22.50 10.18 -26.46
C GLN A 247 21.04 10.54 -26.17
N TYR A 248 20.55 10.28 -24.96
CA TYR A 248 19.20 10.66 -24.56
C TYR A 248 18.93 12.17 -24.71
N VAL A 249 19.91 13.02 -24.38
CA VAL A 249 19.80 14.47 -24.57
C VAL A 249 19.71 14.81 -26.06
N ALA A 250 20.59 14.24 -26.89
CA ALA A 250 20.56 14.45 -28.34
C ALA A 250 19.20 14.04 -28.94
N ASP A 251 18.65 12.89 -28.52
CA ASP A 251 17.40 12.35 -29.06
C ASP A 251 16.15 13.11 -28.58
N THR A 252 16.18 13.71 -27.38
CA THR A 252 14.97 14.24 -26.73
C THR A 252 14.97 15.73 -26.41
N HIS A 253 16.12 16.41 -26.57
CA HIS A 253 16.27 17.84 -26.31
C HIS A 253 16.55 18.66 -27.57
N THR A 254 16.09 18.17 -28.73
CA THR A 254 16.09 19.00 -29.94
C THR A 254 15.18 20.23 -29.74
N PRO A 255 15.48 21.37 -30.40
CA PRO A 255 14.67 22.58 -30.31
C PRO A 255 13.19 22.33 -30.58
N GLU A 256 12.87 21.44 -31.54
CA GLU A 256 11.51 21.12 -31.95
C GLU A 256 10.75 20.38 -30.84
N ILE A 257 11.38 19.39 -30.21
CA ILE A 257 10.79 18.62 -29.11
C ILE A 257 10.60 19.52 -27.89
N GLN A 258 11.59 20.34 -27.55
CA GLN A 258 11.50 21.27 -26.42
C GLN A 258 10.45 22.37 -26.67
N ALA A 259 10.36 22.92 -27.88
CA ALA A 259 9.31 23.87 -28.25
C ALA A 259 7.92 23.24 -28.22
N ALA A 260 7.75 21.98 -28.66
CA ALA A 260 6.49 21.25 -28.56
C ALA A 260 6.09 21.01 -27.09
N ARG A 261 7.05 20.63 -26.23
CA ARG A 261 6.84 20.48 -24.78
C ARG A 261 6.47 21.81 -24.13
N GLY A 262 7.16 22.90 -24.47
CA GLY A 262 6.88 24.26 -24.02
C GLY A 262 5.48 24.71 -24.40
N ARG A 263 5.07 24.52 -25.66
CA ARG A 263 3.70 24.81 -26.13
C ARG A 263 2.64 24.00 -25.37
N LYS A 264 2.88 22.70 -25.17
CA LYS A 264 1.96 21.82 -24.41
C LYS A 264 1.86 22.27 -22.95
N GLY A 265 2.98 22.61 -22.32
CA GLY A 265 3.03 23.15 -20.97
C GLY A 265 2.31 24.49 -20.83
N GLY A 266 2.52 25.40 -21.80
CA GLY A 266 1.82 26.69 -21.87
C GLY A 266 0.31 26.53 -21.98
N LYS A 267 -0.18 25.64 -22.86
CA LYS A 267 -1.62 25.34 -22.97
C LYS A 267 -2.20 24.77 -21.67
N ALA A 268 -1.48 23.85 -21.00
CA ALA A 268 -1.91 23.26 -19.74
C ALA A 268 -1.93 24.26 -18.55
N ASN A 269 -1.20 25.38 -18.68
CA ASN A 269 -1.13 26.48 -17.73
C ASN A 269 -1.78 27.76 -18.28
N SER A 270 -2.69 27.67 -19.25
CA SER A 270 -3.49 28.82 -19.67
C SER A 270 -4.25 29.40 -18.47
N SER A 271 -4.50 30.70 -18.49
CA SER A 271 -5.24 31.42 -17.43
C SER A 271 -6.59 30.73 -17.12
N GLU A 272 -7.26 30.26 -18.16
CA GLU A 272 -8.49 29.47 -18.07
C GLU A 272 -8.29 28.14 -17.31
N ASN A 273 -7.31 27.32 -17.71
CA ASN A 273 -7.00 26.06 -17.04
C ASN A 273 -6.51 26.26 -15.59
N GLN A 274 -5.81 27.36 -15.30
CA GLN A 274 -5.42 27.72 -13.93
C GLN A 274 -6.63 28.12 -13.10
N SER A 275 -7.57 28.88 -13.66
CA SER A 275 -8.81 29.27 -12.98
C SER A 275 -9.66 28.03 -12.62
N ASP A 276 -9.77 27.06 -13.53
CA ASP A 276 -10.52 25.83 -13.29
C ASP A 276 -9.84 24.88 -12.30
N LYS A 277 -8.51 24.78 -12.34
CA LYS A 277 -7.73 24.08 -11.28
C LYS A 277 -7.94 24.75 -9.92
N GLY A 278 -8.00 26.08 -9.89
CA GLY A 278 -8.31 26.87 -8.69
C GLY A 278 -9.70 26.57 -8.14
N LYS A 279 -10.74 26.56 -9.00
CA LYS A 279 -12.12 26.20 -8.62
C LYS A 279 -12.23 24.78 -8.10
N LYS A 280 -11.64 23.79 -8.79
CA LYS A 280 -11.63 22.38 -8.34
C LYS A 280 -10.91 22.23 -7.00
N SER A 281 -9.78 22.89 -6.83
CA SER A 281 -9.03 22.88 -5.56
C SER A 281 -9.80 23.57 -4.43
N ALA A 282 -10.54 24.64 -4.74
CA ALA A 282 -11.44 25.29 -3.78
C ALA A 282 -12.59 24.37 -3.37
N ALA A 283 -13.23 23.67 -4.32
CA ALA A 283 -14.31 22.72 -4.05
C ALA A 283 -13.84 21.54 -3.18
N VAL A 284 -12.66 20.97 -3.48
CA VAL A 284 -12.07 19.89 -2.66
C VAL A 284 -11.73 20.38 -1.25
N ARG A 285 -11.19 21.60 -1.09
CA ARG A 285 -10.95 22.19 0.24
C ARG A 285 -12.25 22.48 0.97
N TRP A 286 -13.32 22.81 0.24
CA TRP A 286 -14.64 23.05 0.80
C TRP A 286 -15.15 21.73 1.40
N THR A 287 -15.20 20.63 0.64
CA THR A 287 -15.67 19.33 1.12
C THR A 287 -14.79 18.72 2.21
N ALA A 288 -13.46 18.86 2.14
CA ALA A 288 -12.54 18.32 3.15
C ALA A 288 -12.69 18.98 4.53
N ASN A 289 -13.33 20.14 4.62
CA ASN A 289 -13.59 20.84 5.88
C ASN A 289 -15.06 20.77 6.30
N ASP A 290 -15.85 19.82 5.80
CA ASP A 290 -17.29 19.79 6.05
C ASP A 290 -17.63 19.68 7.55
N ASP A 291 -17.04 18.73 8.26
CA ASP A 291 -17.27 18.54 9.71
C ASP A 291 -16.83 19.74 10.53
N LYS A 292 -15.67 20.31 10.16
CA LYS A 292 -15.14 21.52 10.79
C LYS A 292 -16.08 22.71 10.62
N ARG A 293 -16.72 22.83 9.45
CA ARG A 293 -17.69 23.90 9.18
C ARG A 293 -18.99 23.71 9.92
N ARG A 294 -19.51 22.48 9.99
CA ARG A 294 -20.73 22.17 10.75
C ARG A 294 -20.52 22.54 12.22
N ARG A 295 -19.42 22.09 12.82
CA ARG A 295 -19.05 22.45 14.18
C ARG A 295 -18.85 23.96 14.36
N ALA A 296 -18.20 24.62 13.41
CA ALA A 296 -18.03 26.08 13.44
C ALA A 296 -19.38 26.81 13.39
N LEU A 297 -20.33 26.33 12.59
CA LEU A 297 -21.67 26.89 12.45
C LEU A 297 -22.49 26.69 13.73
N ASP A 298 -22.46 25.49 14.33
CA ASP A 298 -23.15 25.21 15.59
C ASP A 298 -22.65 26.12 16.71
N MET A 299 -21.32 26.25 16.86
CA MET A 299 -20.73 27.15 17.84
C MET A 299 -21.06 28.62 17.58
N TYR A 300 -21.14 29.02 16.31
CA TYR A 300 -21.53 30.38 15.92
C TYR A 300 -23.00 30.67 16.25
N ILE A 301 -23.92 29.73 16.01
CA ILE A 301 -25.33 29.83 16.39
C ILE A 301 -25.49 29.95 17.91
N LEU A 302 -24.63 29.27 18.68
CA LEU A 302 -24.58 29.37 20.13
C LEU A 302 -23.91 30.65 20.66
N GLY A 303 -23.50 31.57 19.77
CA GLY A 303 -22.98 32.89 20.12
C GLY A 303 -21.48 32.95 20.42
N ALA A 304 -20.70 31.92 20.07
CA ALA A 304 -19.25 31.93 20.25
C ALA A 304 -18.57 32.94 19.31
N SER A 305 -17.46 33.55 19.78
CA SER A 305 -16.69 34.49 18.97
C SER A 305 -15.96 33.77 17.82
N THR A 306 -15.65 34.50 16.74
CA THR A 306 -14.92 33.90 15.60
C THR A 306 -13.54 33.39 15.99
N GLU A 307 -12.93 33.98 17.01
CA GLU A 307 -11.65 33.63 17.58
C GLU A 307 -11.73 32.32 18.38
N ASP A 308 -12.77 32.14 19.19
CA ASP A 308 -12.99 30.90 19.96
C ASP A 308 -13.33 29.72 19.05
N ILE A 309 -14.15 29.96 18.03
CA ILE A 309 -14.48 28.96 17.01
C ILE A 309 -13.23 28.54 16.24
N ALA A 310 -12.38 29.50 15.87
CA ALA A 310 -11.13 29.23 15.17
C ALA A 310 -10.20 28.33 16.00
N VAL A 311 -10.09 28.59 17.31
CA VAL A 311 -9.33 27.75 18.25
C VAL A 311 -9.95 26.35 18.36
N ALA A 312 -11.26 26.25 18.56
CA ALA A 312 -11.94 24.96 18.77
C ALA A 312 -11.94 24.04 17.54
N VAL A 313 -11.96 24.63 16.35
CA VAL A 313 -11.99 23.90 15.06
C VAL A 313 -10.59 23.73 14.45
N GLY A 314 -9.59 24.42 15.00
CA GLY A 314 -8.19 24.35 14.56
C GLY A 314 -7.98 24.94 13.17
N VAL A 315 -8.54 26.14 12.91
CA VAL A 315 -8.35 26.89 11.66
C VAL A 315 -8.18 28.38 11.97
N SER A 316 -7.75 29.19 10.99
CA SER A 316 -7.62 30.64 11.21
C SER A 316 -8.98 31.33 11.33
N SER A 317 -9.07 32.41 12.11
CA SER A 317 -10.28 33.25 12.19
C SER A 317 -10.72 33.82 10.83
N ARG A 318 -9.76 34.10 9.95
CA ARG A 318 -10.02 34.48 8.54
C ARG A 318 -10.74 33.38 7.77
N THR A 319 -10.43 32.11 8.03
CA THR A 319 -11.10 30.95 7.42
C THR A 319 -12.55 30.85 7.90
N ILE A 320 -12.79 31.04 9.21
CA ILE A 320 -14.13 31.03 9.79
C ILE A 320 -15.00 32.10 9.16
N ARG A 321 -14.54 33.36 9.11
CA ARG A 321 -15.28 34.45 8.45
C ARG A 321 -15.65 34.11 7.02
N ARG A 322 -14.69 33.61 6.24
CA ARG A 322 -14.92 33.19 4.86
C ARG A 322 -15.92 32.04 4.74
N TRP A 323 -15.96 31.10 5.68
CA TRP A 323 -16.99 30.05 5.70
C TRP A 323 -18.36 30.66 5.94
N MET A 324 -18.50 31.55 6.93
CA MET A 324 -19.78 32.23 7.20
C MET A 324 -20.25 33.07 6.01
N ASP A 325 -19.34 33.80 5.36
CA ASP A 325 -19.64 34.64 4.19
C ASP A 325 -20.07 33.82 2.96
N ASN A 326 -19.54 32.60 2.79
CA ASN A 326 -19.82 31.73 1.64
C ASN A 326 -20.88 30.64 1.92
N SER A 327 -21.48 30.60 3.11
CA SER A 327 -22.55 29.65 3.45
C SER A 327 -23.90 29.97 2.78
N GLY A 328 -23.85 30.71 1.66
CA GLY A 328 -25.00 31.13 0.85
C GLY A 328 -25.80 32.24 1.52
N GLU A 329 -26.06 33.29 0.77
CA GLU A 329 -27.26 34.12 0.83
C GLU A 329 -28.33 33.62 1.83
N TRP A 330 -28.61 34.39 2.91
CA TRP A 330 -29.93 34.48 3.58
C TRP A 330 -30.02 34.34 5.11
N LEU A 331 -29.04 33.99 5.97
CA LEU A 331 -29.28 34.23 7.43
C LEU A 331 -29.79 35.67 7.70
N THR A 332 -29.45 36.57 6.77
CA THR A 332 -29.86 37.96 6.65
C THR A 332 -31.06 38.35 5.76
N LYS A 333 -31.84 37.51 5.04
CA LYS A 333 -33.02 38.05 4.29
C LYS A 333 -34.39 37.97 4.99
N LYS A 334 -34.64 37.18 6.06
CA LYS A 334 -35.91 37.27 6.86
C LYS A 334 -35.86 36.85 8.36
N GLN A 335 -34.92 37.30 9.18
CA GLN A 335 -35.05 37.22 10.65
C GLN A 335 -35.27 35.80 11.26
N ILE A 336 -34.35 34.84 11.07
CA ILE A 336 -34.37 33.57 11.86
C ILE A 336 -33.33 33.61 12.99
N ILE A 337 -33.35 34.74 13.71
CA ILE A 337 -33.23 34.94 15.16
C ILE A 337 -33.85 36.34 15.37
N LYS A 338 -35.08 36.59 15.85
CA LYS A 338 -36.19 35.77 16.38
C LYS A 338 -37.45 35.94 15.51
N CYS A 339 -38.10 34.83 15.17
CA CYS A 339 -39.43 34.42 15.63
C CYS A 339 -39.65 32.96 15.20
#